data_AF-A0AAD9JZI2-F1
#
_entry.id   AF-A0AAD9JZI2-F1
#
_cell.length_a   1.000
_cell.length_b   1.000
_cell.length_c   1.000
_cell.angle_alpha   90.00
_cell.angle_beta   90.00
_cell.angle_gamma   90.00
#
_symmetry.space_group_name_H-M   'P 1'
#
loop_
_entity.id
_entity.type
_entity.pdbx_description
1 polymer ?
#
loop_
_entity_poly.entity_id
_entity_poly.type
_entity_poly.pdbx_seq_one_letter_code
_entity_poly.pdbx_strand_id
1 'polypeptide(L)'
;MPLIKRGALPLRKGALKTGFGVAGDVLSGQSIKSSAKRRLKETGKDMIRDGGHLHPNAPVGPVNNWMHSLLSRVDGFLNGTLVTPSTNTYAYRAYIETLLSHGAKNSQLTSALWYKDTTGHMDATDDENKGLLKRKSYVAGCRIVAMMERLQVDLFFKDRYLLNGIDVKIRLVQSKNAFALMAGGDNPD
;
A
#
# COMPACT_ATOMS: atom_id res chain seq x y z
N MET A 1 3.79 22.77 6.84
CA MET A 1 4.78 21.95 7.58
C MET A 1 4.10 20.80 8.33
N PRO A 2 3.87 19.64 7.72
CA PRO A 2 3.19 18.49 8.34
C PRO A 2 4.13 17.52 9.09
N LEU A 3 5.44 17.62 8.87
CA LEU A 3 6.46 16.68 9.38
C LEU A 3 6.62 16.67 10.92
N ILE A 4 6.18 17.72 11.62
CA ILE A 4 6.36 17.83 13.09
C ILE A 4 5.24 17.09 13.84
N LYS A 5 4.05 16.91 13.26
CA LYS A 5 2.90 16.28 13.94
C LYS A 5 2.97 14.75 14.00
N ARG A 6 3.52 14.08 12.98
CA ARG A 6 3.56 12.60 12.89
C ARG A 6 4.64 11.96 13.79
N GLY A 7 5.76 12.65 14.04
CA GLY A 7 6.77 12.17 14.99
C GLY A 7 6.28 12.23 16.46
N ALA A 8 5.41 13.19 16.79
CA ALA A 8 5.03 13.48 18.17
C ALA A 8 4.22 12.36 18.86
N LEU A 9 3.36 11.64 18.14
CA LEU A 9 2.48 10.62 18.73
C LEU A 9 3.21 9.34 19.19
N PRO A 10 4.06 8.70 18.34
CA PRO A 10 4.88 7.57 18.78
C PRO A 10 5.94 8.00 19.80
N LEU A 11 6.53 9.20 19.66
CA LEU A 11 7.46 9.76 20.66
C LEU A 11 6.80 9.92 22.03
N ARG A 12 5.56 10.41 22.08
CA ARG A 12 4.81 10.60 23.33
C ARG A 12 4.49 9.26 24.02
N LYS A 13 4.03 8.25 23.26
CA LYS A 13 3.74 6.91 23.80
C LYS A 13 5.02 6.21 24.28
N GLY A 14 6.11 6.32 23.52
CA GLY A 14 7.43 5.82 23.89
C GLY A 14 7.93 6.45 25.19
N ALA A 15 7.88 7.78 25.29
CA ALA A 15 8.30 8.52 26.48
C ALA A 15 7.50 8.15 27.74
N LEU A 16 6.18 7.98 27.63
CA LEU A 16 5.32 7.53 28.73
C LEU A 16 5.71 6.11 29.21
N LYS A 17 5.89 5.17 28.29
CA LYS A 17 6.29 3.78 28.59
C LYS A 17 7.67 3.72 29.24
N THR A 18 8.62 4.53 28.76
CA THR A 18 9.95 4.69 29.38
C THR A 18 9.82 5.24 30.81
N GLY A 19 8.99 6.25 31.02
CA GLY A 19 8.76 6.87 32.34
C GLY A 19 8.22 5.88 33.38
N PHE A 20 7.17 5.13 33.04
CA PHE A 20 6.62 4.10 33.94
C PHE A 20 7.62 2.97 34.22
N GLY A 21 8.38 2.54 33.21
CA GLY A 21 9.42 1.52 33.37
C GLY A 21 10.56 1.96 34.29
N VAL A 22 11.00 3.22 34.19
CA VAL A 22 12.03 3.78 35.08
C VAL A 22 11.51 3.87 36.51
N ALA A 23 10.25 4.28 36.72
CA ALA A 23 9.65 4.33 38.05
C ALA A 23 9.58 2.93 38.71
N GLY A 24 9.14 1.90 37.97
CA GLY A 24 9.11 0.52 38.47
C GLY A 24 10.51 -0.05 38.76
N ASP A 25 11.50 0.28 37.92
CA ASP A 25 12.89 -0.15 38.13
C ASP A 25 13.50 0.54 39.39
N VAL A 26 13.16 1.80 39.67
CA VAL A 26 13.61 2.51 40.88
C VAL A 26 12.93 1.98 42.13
N LEU A 27 11.63 1.66 42.06
CA LEU A 27 10.88 1.03 43.16
C LEU A 27 11.40 -0.38 43.50
N SER A 28 12.00 -1.08 42.52
CA SER A 28 12.67 -2.38 42.72
C SER A 28 14.15 -2.26 43.12
N GLY A 29 14.61 -1.06 43.48
CA GLY A 29 15.95 -0.82 44.02
C GLY A 29 17.05 -0.62 42.97
N GLN A 30 16.71 -0.47 41.69
CA GLN A 30 17.70 -0.18 40.65
C GLN A 30 18.03 1.32 40.59
N SER A 31 19.28 1.65 40.24
CA SER A 31 19.70 3.04 40.05
C SER A 31 18.93 3.69 38.89
N ILE A 32 18.36 4.87 39.14
CA ILE A 32 17.64 5.65 38.13
C ILE A 32 18.45 5.87 36.84
N LYS A 33 19.78 6.02 36.97
CA LYS A 33 20.68 6.27 35.84
C LYS A 33 20.83 5.04 34.94
N SER A 34 20.95 3.85 35.52
CA SER A 34 21.04 2.60 34.75
C SER A 34 19.70 2.24 34.11
N SER A 35 18.61 2.46 34.85
CA SER A 35 17.25 2.18 34.40
C SER A 35 16.87 3.11 33.24
N ALA A 36 17.10 4.42 33.35
CA ALA A 36 16.84 5.36 32.27
C ALA A 36 17.64 5.02 31.00
N LYS A 37 18.93 4.72 31.13
CA LYS A 37 19.80 4.37 29.98
C LYS A 37 19.34 3.09 29.27
N ARG A 38 18.94 2.06 30.02
CA ARG A 38 18.42 0.81 29.45
C ARG A 38 17.09 1.02 28.75
N ARG A 39 16.13 1.66 29.42
CA ARG A 39 14.76 1.84 28.91
C ARG A 39 14.69 2.79 27.72
N LEU A 40 15.52 3.84 27.69
CA LEU A 40 15.67 4.71 26.52
C LEU A 40 16.27 3.98 25.32
N LYS A 41 17.24 3.07 25.53
CA LYS A 41 17.83 2.25 24.46
C LYS A 41 16.84 1.22 23.90
N GLU A 42 16.05 0.58 24.76
CA GLU A 42 14.97 -0.33 24.37
C GLU A 42 13.88 0.42 23.59
N THR A 43 13.42 1.56 24.11
CA THR A 43 12.39 2.37 23.46
C THR A 43 12.89 2.97 22.14
N GLY A 44 14.17 3.35 22.05
CA GLY A 44 14.79 3.76 20.79
C GLY A 44 14.79 2.65 19.73
N LYS A 45 15.11 1.41 20.13
CA LYS A 45 15.03 0.25 19.23
C LYS A 45 13.60 -0.09 18.82
N ASP A 46 12.66 0.00 19.75
CA ASP A 46 11.24 -0.24 19.49
C ASP A 46 10.66 0.83 18.55
N MET A 47 10.99 2.12 18.75
CA MET A 47 10.58 3.20 17.85
C MET A 47 11.17 3.06 16.44
N ILE A 48 12.41 2.56 16.31
CA ILE A 48 13.03 2.26 15.02
C ILE A 48 12.35 1.04 14.34
N ARG A 49 11.91 0.05 15.12
CA ARG A 49 11.13 -1.10 14.61
C ARG A 49 9.69 -0.73 14.23
N ASP A 50 9.04 0.11 15.02
CA ASP A 50 7.63 0.48 14.87
C ASP A 50 7.42 1.59 13.84
N GLY A 51 8.48 2.33 13.48
CA GLY A 51 8.46 3.45 12.52
C GLY A 51 8.01 3.11 11.09
N GLY A 52 7.62 1.85 10.82
CA GLY A 52 7.09 1.43 9.52
C GLY A 52 6.19 0.20 9.57
N HIS A 53 5.73 -0.25 10.74
CA HIS A 53 4.90 -1.46 10.85
C HIS A 53 3.41 -1.11 10.98
N LEU A 54 2.60 -1.54 10.00
CA LEU A 54 1.15 -1.44 10.04
C LEU A 54 0.65 -2.29 11.21
N HIS A 55 -0.06 -1.64 12.15
CA HIS A 55 -0.75 -2.37 13.21
C HIS A 55 -1.76 -3.34 12.57
N PRO A 56 -1.91 -4.59 13.05
CA PRO A 56 -2.79 -5.59 12.43
C PRO A 56 -4.23 -5.11 12.20
N ASN A 57 -4.71 -4.23 13.09
CA ASN A 57 -6.06 -3.64 13.02
C ASN A 57 -6.09 -2.20 12.46
N ALA A 58 -5.03 -1.72 11.80
CA ALA A 58 -5.05 -0.39 11.20
C ALA A 58 -6.18 -0.29 10.16
N PRO A 59 -7.00 0.77 10.13
CA PRO A 59 -8.10 0.93 9.16
C PRO A 59 -7.56 1.39 7.80
N VAL A 60 -6.53 0.71 7.30
CA VAL A 60 -5.85 1.00 6.03
C VAL A 60 -5.79 -0.28 5.22
N GLY A 61 -6.07 -0.19 3.93
CA GLY A 61 -5.98 -1.31 3.02
C GLY A 61 -5.76 -0.89 1.56
N PRO A 62 -5.32 -1.81 0.70
CA PRO A 62 -5.17 -1.55 -0.73
C PRO A 62 -6.50 -1.22 -1.38
N VAL A 63 -6.55 -0.29 -2.35
CA VAL A 63 -7.71 -0.08 -3.24
C VAL A 63 -7.90 -1.30 -4.15
N ASN A 64 -9.10 -1.46 -4.71
CA ASN A 64 -9.41 -2.61 -5.53
C ASN A 64 -8.55 -2.56 -6.80
N ASN A 65 -8.24 -3.72 -7.38
CA ASN A 65 -7.33 -3.80 -8.52
C ASN A 65 -5.95 -3.18 -8.24
N TRP A 66 -5.37 -3.50 -7.08
CA TRP A 66 -4.25 -2.75 -6.50
C TRP A 66 -3.05 -2.63 -7.43
N MET A 67 -2.72 -3.69 -8.18
CA MET A 67 -1.58 -3.68 -9.12
C MET A 67 -1.70 -2.53 -10.13
N HIS A 68 -2.88 -2.32 -10.71
CA HIS A 68 -3.11 -1.22 -11.64
C HIS A 68 -3.31 0.11 -10.94
N SER A 69 -3.90 0.11 -9.74
CA SER A 69 -4.11 1.33 -8.95
C SER A 69 -2.80 1.96 -8.49
N LEU A 70 -1.73 1.18 -8.34
CA LEU A 70 -0.37 1.66 -8.08
C LEU A 70 0.24 2.47 -9.24
N LEU A 71 -0.35 2.43 -10.43
CA LEU A 71 0.17 3.07 -11.63
C LEU A 71 -0.79 4.16 -12.11
N SER A 72 -0.31 5.41 -12.18
CA SER A 72 -1.11 6.53 -12.69
C SER A 72 -1.03 6.63 -14.22
N ARG A 73 0.07 6.14 -14.78
CA ARG A 73 0.39 6.18 -16.21
C ARG A 73 1.27 4.99 -16.61
N VAL A 74 1.00 4.41 -17.77
CA VAL A 74 1.78 3.33 -18.40
C VAL A 74 1.94 3.61 -19.90
N ASP A 75 3.09 4.14 -20.28
CA ASP A 75 3.37 4.51 -21.66
C ASP A 75 4.16 3.39 -22.38
N GLY A 76 3.67 3.00 -23.56
CA GLY A 76 4.32 2.01 -24.43
C GLY A 76 4.96 2.65 -25.65
N PHE A 77 6.26 2.43 -25.85
CA PHE A 77 7.03 2.93 -26.99
C PHE A 77 7.54 1.78 -27.84
N LEU A 78 7.43 1.94 -29.17
CA LEU A 78 8.06 1.07 -30.17
C LEU A 78 9.04 1.90 -30.99
N ASN A 79 10.31 1.50 -31.00
CA ASN A 79 11.39 2.20 -31.72
C ASN A 79 11.40 3.72 -31.47
N GLY A 80 11.24 4.12 -30.20
CA GLY A 80 11.17 5.53 -29.78
C GLY A 80 9.83 6.24 -30.03
N THR A 81 8.90 5.66 -30.79
CA THR A 81 7.57 6.24 -31.04
C THR A 81 6.59 5.80 -29.97
N LEU A 82 5.85 6.75 -29.39
CA LEU A 82 4.77 6.46 -28.44
C LEU A 82 3.60 5.81 -29.18
N VAL A 83 3.29 4.56 -28.84
CA VAL A 83 2.20 3.79 -29.49
C VAL A 83 0.93 3.78 -28.64
N THR A 84 1.08 3.78 -27.32
CA THR A 84 -0.04 3.89 -26.39
C THR A 84 0.23 5.08 -25.48
N PRO A 85 -0.33 6.25 -25.79
CA PRO A 85 -0.33 7.36 -24.85
C PRO A 85 -1.26 7.00 -23.71
N SER A 86 -0.76 7.07 -22.48
CA SER A 86 -1.63 6.97 -21.31
C SER A 86 -1.75 8.35 -20.66
N THR A 87 -2.98 8.83 -20.54
CA THR A 87 -3.30 9.95 -19.67
C THR A 87 -3.13 9.51 -18.21
N ASN A 88 -3.17 10.44 -17.25
CA ASN A 88 -3.13 10.14 -15.80
C ASN A 88 -4.39 9.38 -15.30
N THR A 89 -5.03 8.58 -16.16
CA THR A 89 -6.28 7.86 -15.94
C THR A 89 -6.12 6.35 -16.17
N TYR A 90 -4.87 5.86 -16.25
CA TYR A 90 -4.57 4.43 -16.47
C TYR A 90 -5.34 3.54 -15.48
N ALA A 91 -5.26 3.83 -14.18
CA ALA A 91 -5.91 3.01 -13.17
C ALA A 91 -7.45 2.95 -13.33
N TYR A 92 -8.09 4.04 -13.72
CA TYR A 92 -9.54 4.05 -13.99
C TYR A 92 -9.90 3.22 -15.20
N ARG A 93 -9.14 3.38 -16.28
CA ARG A 93 -9.30 2.58 -17.50
C ARG A 93 -9.16 1.10 -17.17
N ALA A 94 -8.11 0.74 -16.44
CA ALA A 94 -7.86 -0.63 -16.03
C ALA A 94 -8.98 -1.19 -15.18
N TYR A 95 -9.44 -0.43 -14.19
CA TYR A 95 -10.57 -0.83 -13.35
C TYR A 95 -11.85 -1.10 -14.16
N ILE A 96 -12.21 -0.20 -15.08
CA ILE A 96 -13.42 -0.33 -15.90
C ILE A 96 -13.29 -1.51 -16.87
N GLU A 97 -12.14 -1.67 -17.53
CA GLU A 97 -11.90 -2.79 -18.43
C GLU A 97 -11.93 -4.13 -17.68
N THR A 98 -11.31 -4.23 -16.49
CA THR A 98 -11.42 -5.41 -15.62
C THR A 98 -12.85 -5.66 -15.16
N LEU A 99 -13.61 -4.61 -14.84
CA LEU A 99 -14.99 -4.70 -14.38
C LEU A 99 -15.93 -5.21 -15.50
N LEU A 100 -15.77 -4.69 -16.72
CA LEU A 100 -16.59 -5.02 -17.88
C LEU A 100 -16.14 -6.31 -18.58
N SER A 101 -14.87 -6.69 -18.45
CA SER A 101 -14.37 -7.94 -19.02
C SER A 101 -14.93 -9.17 -18.29
N HIS A 102 -15.26 -10.20 -19.07
CA HIS A 102 -15.96 -11.39 -18.60
C HIS A 102 -15.03 -12.52 -18.09
N GLY A 103 -13.73 -12.26 -17.97
CA GLY A 103 -12.72 -13.27 -17.64
C GLY A 103 -12.52 -13.46 -16.12
N ALA A 104 -12.60 -14.71 -15.65
CA ALA A 104 -11.91 -15.25 -14.48
C ALA A 104 -11.74 -14.33 -13.23
N LYS A 105 -12.79 -13.60 -12.84
CA LYS A 105 -12.78 -12.66 -11.69
C LYS A 105 -12.43 -13.30 -10.34
N ASN A 106 -12.69 -14.60 -10.21
CA ASN A 106 -12.45 -15.35 -8.98
C ASN A 106 -11.13 -16.13 -8.99
N SER A 107 -10.39 -16.15 -10.11
CA SER A 107 -9.11 -16.85 -10.22
C SER A 107 -8.03 -15.90 -10.69
N GLN A 108 -7.91 -15.64 -12.00
CA GLN A 108 -6.81 -14.84 -12.56
C GLN A 108 -6.72 -13.46 -11.92
N LEU A 109 -7.83 -12.72 -11.82
CA LEU A 109 -7.78 -11.33 -11.34
C LEU A 109 -7.43 -11.21 -9.85
N THR A 110 -7.48 -12.30 -9.09
CA THR A 110 -7.03 -12.28 -7.69
C THR A 110 -5.52 -12.02 -7.56
N SER A 111 -4.71 -12.30 -8.61
CA SER A 111 -3.28 -11.98 -8.63
C SER A 111 -2.98 -10.47 -8.72
N ALA A 112 -3.96 -9.66 -9.15
CA ALA A 112 -3.91 -8.20 -9.14
C ALA A 112 -4.61 -7.60 -7.90
N LEU A 113 -4.97 -8.44 -6.91
CA LEU A 113 -5.83 -8.10 -5.78
C LEU A 113 -7.20 -7.56 -6.17
N TRP A 114 -7.78 -8.08 -7.26
CA TRP A 114 -9.19 -7.85 -7.57
C TRP A 114 -10.10 -8.67 -6.66
N TYR A 115 -10.88 -8.00 -5.83
CA TYR A 115 -11.95 -8.63 -5.04
C TYR A 115 -13.21 -7.79 -5.15
N LYS A 116 -14.35 -8.44 -5.36
CA LYS A 116 -15.64 -7.73 -5.43
C LYS A 116 -16.00 -7.17 -4.05
N ASP A 117 -16.22 -5.87 -4.00
CA ASP A 117 -16.64 -5.17 -2.79
C ASP A 117 -18.12 -5.41 -2.48
N THR A 118 -18.49 -5.20 -1.23
CA THR A 118 -19.88 -5.33 -0.79
C THR A 118 -20.71 -4.18 -1.37
N THR A 119 -21.86 -4.49 -1.98
CA THR A 119 -22.78 -3.49 -2.52
C THR A 119 -23.17 -2.47 -1.44
N GLY A 120 -23.13 -1.17 -1.77
CA GLY A 120 -23.45 -0.08 -0.85
C GLY A 120 -22.34 0.28 0.15
N HIS A 121 -21.26 -0.50 0.21
CA HIS A 121 -20.18 -0.32 1.19
C HIS A 121 -18.80 -0.29 0.51
N MET A 122 -18.72 0.19 -0.73
CA MET A 122 -17.46 0.23 -1.49
C MET A 122 -16.43 1.20 -0.87
N ASP A 123 -16.93 2.30 -0.31
CA ASP A 123 -16.10 3.31 0.36
C ASP A 123 -15.87 3.02 1.84
N ALA A 124 -16.52 1.99 2.39
CA ALA A 124 -16.37 1.62 3.79
C ALA A 124 -14.96 1.07 4.05
N THR A 125 -14.28 1.63 5.04
CA THR A 125 -12.97 1.17 5.53
C THR A 125 -13.06 0.12 6.63
N ASP A 126 -14.29 -0.20 7.04
CA ASP A 126 -14.62 -1.15 8.09
C ASP A 126 -14.90 -2.55 7.52
N ASP A 127 -15.21 -3.50 8.39
CA ASP A 127 -15.40 -4.92 8.04
C ASP A 127 -16.64 -5.19 7.16
N GLU A 128 -17.46 -4.17 6.89
CA GLU A 128 -18.62 -4.23 5.99
C GLU A 128 -18.19 -4.46 4.53
N ASN A 129 -17.02 -3.95 4.13
CA ASN A 129 -16.43 -4.22 2.83
C ASN A 129 -15.62 -5.53 2.84
N LYS A 130 -16.28 -6.65 2.52
CA LYS A 130 -15.66 -7.97 2.49
C LYS A 130 -14.51 -8.07 1.48
N GLY A 131 -14.57 -7.30 0.38
CA GLY A 131 -13.51 -7.24 -0.62
C GLY A 131 -12.26 -6.55 -0.08
N LEU A 132 -12.44 -5.43 0.64
CA LEU A 132 -11.35 -4.73 1.33
C LEU A 132 -10.74 -5.60 2.44
N LEU A 133 -11.55 -6.31 3.23
CA LEU A 133 -11.05 -7.20 4.29
C LEU A 133 -10.10 -8.27 3.73
N LYS A 134 -10.44 -8.88 2.59
CA LYS A 134 -9.56 -9.83 1.89
C LYS A 134 -8.27 -9.16 1.45
N ARG A 135 -8.33 -8.00 0.78
CA ARG A 135 -7.15 -7.23 0.32
C ARG A 135 -6.25 -6.82 1.49
N LYS A 136 -6.84 -6.35 2.58
CA LYS A 136 -6.14 -5.96 3.81
C LYS A 136 -5.36 -7.12 4.41
N SER A 137 -5.93 -8.33 4.39
CA SER A 137 -5.21 -9.52 4.84
C SER A 137 -3.88 -9.68 4.08
N TYR A 138 -3.85 -9.40 2.76
CA TYR A 138 -2.65 -9.39 1.89
C TYR A 138 -1.56 -8.42 2.28
N VAL A 139 -1.81 -7.37 3.05
CA VAL A 139 -0.76 -6.43 3.46
C VAL A 139 -0.60 -6.32 4.97
N ALA A 140 -1.39 -7.08 5.74
CA ALA A 140 -1.33 -7.08 7.19
C ALA A 140 0.08 -7.45 7.69
N GLY A 141 0.58 -6.68 8.66
CA GLY A 141 1.94 -6.85 9.20
C GLY A 141 3.05 -6.45 8.23
N CYS A 142 2.78 -5.54 7.28
CA CYS A 142 3.76 -5.08 6.28
C CYS A 142 4.38 -6.20 5.45
N ARG A 143 3.60 -7.22 5.09
CA ARG A 143 4.07 -8.29 4.22
C ARG A 143 4.26 -7.80 2.79
N ILE A 144 5.33 -8.26 2.15
CA ILE A 144 5.59 -8.00 0.73
C ILE A 144 4.62 -8.84 -0.09
N VAL A 145 3.94 -8.21 -1.05
CA VAL A 145 2.98 -8.88 -1.94
C VAL A 145 3.52 -8.82 -3.36
N ALA A 146 3.68 -9.98 -3.99
CA ALA A 146 3.93 -10.07 -5.42
C ALA A 146 2.59 -10.12 -6.16
N MET A 147 2.45 -9.26 -7.17
CA MET A 147 1.26 -9.21 -8.04
C MET A 147 1.67 -9.39 -9.50
N MET A 148 0.80 -10.01 -10.28
CA MET A 148 1.06 -10.29 -11.70
C MET A 148 -0.22 -10.20 -12.50
N GLU A 149 -0.22 -9.39 -13.55
CA GLU A 149 -1.35 -9.17 -14.46
C GLU A 149 -0.81 -8.52 -15.76
N ARG A 150 -1.57 -8.58 -16.85
CA ARG A 150 -1.23 -7.95 -18.14
C ARG A 150 -1.48 -6.43 -18.08
N LEU A 151 -0.41 -5.64 -18.14
CA LEU A 151 -0.54 -4.18 -18.25
C LEU A 151 -1.56 -3.72 -19.31
N GLN A 152 -2.36 -2.73 -18.95
CA GLN A 152 -3.46 -2.18 -19.75
C GLN A 152 -2.95 -1.28 -20.90
N VAL A 153 -2.05 -1.81 -21.72
CA VAL A 153 -1.45 -1.13 -22.86
C VAL A 153 -2.06 -1.74 -24.12
N ASP A 154 -2.60 -0.92 -25.02
CA ASP A 154 -3.29 -1.40 -26.24
C ASP A 154 -2.44 -2.37 -27.06
N LEU A 155 -1.12 -2.20 -27.01
CA LEU A 155 -0.16 -3.09 -27.65
C LEU A 155 -0.27 -4.55 -27.16
N PHE A 156 -0.53 -4.76 -25.87
CA PHE A 156 -0.57 -6.09 -25.25
C PHE A 156 -1.94 -6.79 -25.38
N PHE A 157 -2.95 -6.10 -25.92
CA PHE A 157 -4.24 -6.69 -26.27
C PHE A 157 -4.33 -7.14 -27.72
N LYS A 158 -3.27 -6.93 -28.51
CA LYS A 158 -3.22 -7.43 -29.90
C LYS A 158 -2.77 -8.88 -29.90
N ASP A 159 -3.52 -9.75 -30.56
CA ASP A 159 -3.17 -11.17 -30.78
C ASP A 159 -2.16 -11.35 -31.93
N ARG A 160 -1.22 -10.41 -32.09
CA ARG A 160 -0.19 -10.46 -33.12
C ARG A 160 1.20 -10.23 -32.53
N TYR A 161 2.17 -10.97 -33.04
CA TYR A 161 3.57 -10.78 -32.70
C TYR A 161 4.07 -9.43 -33.21
N LEU A 162 5.00 -8.85 -32.45
CA LEU A 162 5.80 -7.73 -32.92
C LEU A 162 6.79 -8.24 -33.96
N LEU A 163 7.13 -7.40 -34.94
CA LEU A 163 8.19 -7.72 -35.88
C LEU A 163 9.54 -7.77 -35.15
N ASN A 164 10.44 -8.62 -35.63
CA ASN A 164 11.78 -8.73 -35.09
C ASN A 164 12.55 -7.42 -35.23
N GLY A 165 13.43 -7.14 -34.27
CA GLY A 165 14.29 -5.94 -34.27
C GLY A 165 13.60 -4.66 -33.80
N ILE A 166 12.36 -4.73 -33.30
CA ILE A 166 11.68 -3.57 -32.68
C ILE A 166 12.13 -3.45 -31.22
N ASP A 167 12.67 -2.29 -30.86
CA ASP A 167 12.90 -1.92 -29.46
C ASP A 167 11.57 -1.59 -28.76
N VAL A 168 11.31 -2.25 -27.64
CA VAL A 168 10.09 -2.07 -26.84
C VAL A 168 10.48 -1.45 -25.51
N LYS A 169 9.96 -0.25 -25.26
CA LYS A 169 10.17 0.47 -24.00
C LYS A 169 8.84 0.71 -23.31
N ILE A 170 8.76 0.31 -22.04
CA ILE A 170 7.60 0.52 -21.19
C ILE A 170 7.99 1.50 -20.09
N ARG A 171 7.20 2.55 -19.89
CA ARG A 171 7.40 3.51 -18.80
C ARG A 171 6.23 3.40 -17.83
N LEU A 172 6.55 3.09 -16.58
CA LEU A 172 5.59 3.00 -15.48
C LEU A 172 5.73 4.26 -14.61
N VAL A 173 4.61 4.93 -14.33
CA VAL A 173 4.56 6.06 -13.40
C VAL A 173 3.67 5.70 -12.23
N GLN A 174 4.19 5.85 -11.03
CA GLN A 174 3.46 5.49 -9.81
C GLN A 174 2.30 6.45 -9.53
N SER A 175 1.22 5.94 -8.97
CA SER A 175 0.12 6.71 -8.40
C SER A 175 0.49 7.29 -7.04
N LYS A 176 -0.26 8.31 -6.61
CA LYS A 176 -0.20 8.80 -5.22
C LYS A 176 -0.77 7.73 -4.28
N ASN A 177 -0.23 7.65 -3.07
CA ASN A 177 -0.69 6.71 -2.06
C ASN A 177 -2.17 6.89 -1.70
N ALA A 178 -2.65 8.14 -1.65
CA ALA A 178 -4.08 8.48 -1.49
C ALA A 178 -5.01 7.87 -2.55
N PHE A 179 -4.48 7.50 -3.72
CA PHE A 179 -5.26 6.81 -4.75
C PHE A 179 -5.11 5.29 -4.67
N ALA A 180 -3.94 4.79 -4.26
CA ALA A 180 -3.67 3.35 -4.21
C ALA A 180 -4.13 2.68 -2.90
N LEU A 181 -4.41 3.46 -1.84
CA LEU A 181 -4.77 2.99 -0.51
C LEU A 181 -6.06 3.64 -0.01
N MET A 182 -6.91 2.84 0.63
CA MET A 182 -8.08 3.27 1.40
C MET A 182 -7.65 3.45 2.86
N ALA A 183 -8.02 4.56 3.50
CA ALA A 183 -7.78 4.78 4.93
C ALA A 183 -8.95 5.52 5.58
N GLY A 184 -9.37 5.12 6.77
CA GLY A 184 -10.47 5.76 7.52
C GLY A 184 -10.11 7.08 8.22
N GLY A 185 -9.04 7.77 7.81
CA GLY A 185 -8.54 9.01 8.44
C GLY A 185 -7.85 9.93 7.43
N ASP A 186 -7.18 10.99 7.90
CA ASP A 186 -6.42 11.93 7.03
C ASP A 186 -5.52 11.16 6.05
N ASN A 187 -5.62 11.52 4.77
CA ASN A 187 -5.09 10.81 3.60
C ASN A 187 -3.76 10.07 3.85
N PRO A 188 -3.64 8.80 3.38
CA PRO A 188 -2.40 8.05 3.47
C PRO A 188 -1.38 8.64 2.49
N ASP A 189 -0.50 9.49 3.00
CA ASP A 189 0.74 9.93 2.33
C ASP A 189 1.83 8.87 2.46
#